data_AF-A0A5B1LQM7-F1
#
_entry.id   AF-A0A5B1LQM7-F1
#
_cell.length_a   1.000
_cell.length_b   1.000
_cell.length_c   1.000
_cell.angle_alpha   90.00
_cell.angle_beta   90.00
_cell.angle_gamma   90.00
#
_symmetry.space_group_name_H-M   'P 1'
#
loop_
_entity.id
_entity.type
_entity.pdbx_description
1 polymer ?
#
loop_
_entity_poly.entity_id
_entity_poly.type
_entity_poly.pdbx_seq_one_letter_code
_entity_poly.pdbx_strand_id
1 'polypeptide(L)'
;MLAPYRFDTESPRRLTPEERAALEVYLEPVKRERAERVVVDRGRAGHYPVQVRFSDVDVYRHVNNVVYYEYFQEARIRLFMELGRGMPRVRALQVVVARTDGDYLAPIMLRAV
;
A
#
# COMPACT_ATOMS: atom_id res chain seq x y z
N MET A 1 8.43 2.30 6.47
CA MET A 1 9.86 2.63 6.20
C MET A 1 9.88 4.06 5.67
N LEU A 2 10.51 4.99 6.38
CA LEU A 2 10.71 6.36 5.89
C LEU A 2 12.03 6.37 5.11
N ALA A 3 11.98 6.77 3.84
CA ALA A 3 13.18 7.00 3.05
C ALA A 3 13.40 8.52 2.94
N PRO A 4 14.63 9.01 3.11
CA PRO A 4 14.92 10.41 2.84
C PRO A 4 14.52 10.74 1.40
N TYR A 5 13.83 11.86 1.20
CA TYR A 5 13.24 12.24 -0.10
C TYR A 5 13.81 13.58 -0.56
N ARG A 6 14.10 13.69 -1.86
CA ARG A 6 14.49 14.92 -2.52
C ARG A 6 13.27 15.59 -3.13
N PHE A 7 12.92 16.77 -2.61
CA PHE A 7 11.76 17.53 -3.09
C PHE A 7 12.01 18.26 -4.41
N ASP A 8 13.27 18.53 -4.74
CA ASP A 8 13.66 19.20 -5.98
C ASP A 8 13.58 18.27 -7.20
N THR A 9 13.93 17.00 -7.02
CA THR A 9 13.93 15.98 -8.09
C THR A 9 12.82 14.94 -7.94
N GLU A 10 11.92 15.12 -6.98
CA GLU A 10 10.83 14.19 -6.62
C GLU A 10 11.30 12.73 -6.57
N SER A 11 12.41 12.48 -5.86
CA SER A 11 13.05 11.17 -5.87
C SER A 11 13.57 10.76 -4.49
N PRO A 12 13.50 9.47 -4.11
CA PRO A 12 14.16 8.99 -2.90
C PRO A 12 15.68 9.15 -2.99
N ARG A 13 16.32 9.46 -1.86
CA ARG A 13 17.79 9.49 -1.73
C ARG A 13 18.28 8.56 -0.63
N ARG A 14 19.56 8.24 -0.69
CA ARG A 14 20.24 7.52 0.40
C ARG A 14 20.43 8.45 1.62
N LEU A 15 20.44 7.84 2.80
CA LEU A 15 20.90 8.49 4.03
C LEU A 15 22.36 8.91 3.88
N THR A 16 22.71 10.11 4.35
CA THR A 16 24.11 10.51 4.48
C THR A 16 24.77 9.72 5.62
N PRO A 17 26.12 9.67 5.68
CA PRO A 17 26.81 9.04 6.80
C PRO A 17 26.41 9.63 8.16
N GLU A 18 26.20 10.94 8.23
CA GLU A 18 25.84 11.66 9.45
C GLU A 18 24.42 11.32 9.90
N GLU A 19 23.45 11.32 8.97
CA GLU A 19 22.07 10.92 9.26
C GLU A 19 21.98 9.46 9.68
N ARG A 20 22.75 8.58 9.03
CA ARG A 20 22.84 7.18 9.41
C ARG A 20 23.34 7.04 10.84
N ALA A 21 24.45 7.69 11.18
CA ALA A 21 25.03 7.63 12.52
C ALA A 21 24.04 8.17 13.58
N ALA A 22 23.32 9.24 13.27
CA ALA A 22 22.32 9.81 14.17
C ALA A 22 21.12 8.87 14.40
N LEU A 23 20.72 8.07 13.41
CA LEU A 23 19.62 7.12 13.51
C LEU A 23 20.02 5.78 14.13
N GLU A 24 21.31 5.43 14.08
CA GLU A 24 21.82 4.12 14.53
C GLU A 24 21.56 3.87 16.02
N VAL A 25 21.50 4.93 16.84
CA VAL A 25 21.17 4.84 18.27
C VAL A 25 19.74 4.34 18.54
N TYR A 26 18.85 4.44 17.56
CA TYR A 26 17.46 3.98 17.65
C TYR A 26 17.25 2.62 16.99
N LEU A 27 18.31 1.97 16.51
CA LEU A 27 18.20 0.71 15.79
C LEU A 27 17.92 -0.45 16.75
N GLU A 28 16.75 -1.06 16.62
CA GLU A 28 16.41 -2.30 17.31
C GLU A 28 16.87 -3.53 16.48
N PRO A 29 17.34 -4.62 17.12
CA PRO A 29 17.76 -5.84 16.45
C PRO A 29 16.55 -6.65 15.96
N VAL A 30 15.83 -6.11 14.99
CA VAL A 30 14.68 -6.75 14.36
C VAL A 30 15.11 -7.38 13.04
N LYS A 31 14.74 -8.64 12.83
CA LYS A 31 14.96 -9.30 11.54
C LYS A 31 14.15 -8.58 10.48
N ARG A 32 14.82 -8.09 9.44
CA ARG A 32 14.13 -7.51 8.27
C ARG A 32 13.44 -8.63 7.49
N GLU A 33 12.14 -8.76 7.67
CA GLU A 33 11.31 -9.62 6.82
C GLU A 33 10.87 -8.84 5.58
N ARG A 34 11.10 -9.42 4.41
CA ARG A 34 10.54 -8.88 3.17
C ARG A 34 9.20 -9.55 2.92
N ALA A 35 8.24 -8.78 2.42
CA ALA A 35 6.98 -9.32 1.93
C ALA A 35 7.24 -10.42 0.90
N GLU A 36 6.57 -11.56 1.04
CA GLU A 36 6.62 -12.60 0.01
C GLU A 36 5.89 -12.10 -1.24
N ARG A 37 6.53 -12.25 -2.40
CA ARG A 37 5.92 -11.81 -3.65
C ARG A 37 4.91 -12.86 -4.12
N VAL A 38 3.63 -12.55 -3.98
CA VAL A 38 2.55 -13.41 -4.46
C VAL A 38 2.35 -13.23 -5.98
N VAL A 39 2.35 -14.33 -6.72
CA VAL A 39 1.96 -14.34 -8.15
C VAL A 39 0.43 -14.35 -8.22
N VAL A 40 -0.15 -13.28 -8.77
CA VAL A 40 -1.60 -13.17 -8.96
C VAL A 40 -1.95 -13.59 -10.38
N ASP A 41 -2.80 -14.62 -10.52
CA ASP A 41 -3.42 -14.97 -11.79
C ASP A 41 -4.40 -13.87 -12.20
N ARG A 42 -4.01 -13.07 -13.19
CA ARG A 42 -4.81 -11.94 -13.69
C ARG A 42 -6.11 -12.37 -14.36
N GLY A 43 -6.21 -13.61 -14.86
CA GLY A 43 -7.45 -14.13 -15.45
C GLY A 43 -8.53 -14.42 -14.41
N ARG A 44 -8.13 -14.55 -13.13
CA ARG A 44 -9.02 -14.83 -12.00
C ARG A 44 -9.06 -13.69 -10.98
N ALA A 45 -8.35 -12.59 -11.25
CA ALA A 45 -8.28 -11.44 -10.37
C ALA A 45 -9.55 -10.58 -10.52
N GLY A 46 -10.06 -10.09 -9.39
CA GLY A 46 -11.07 -9.03 -9.39
C GLY A 46 -10.45 -7.71 -9.84
N HIS A 47 -11.24 -6.89 -10.54
CA HIS A 47 -10.86 -5.53 -10.91
C HIS A 47 -11.68 -4.53 -10.11
N TYR A 48 -11.03 -3.51 -9.55
CA TYR A 48 -11.69 -2.42 -8.87
C TYR A 48 -11.15 -1.08 -9.39
N PRO A 49 -12.00 -0.22 -9.99
CA PRO A 49 -11.57 1.10 -10.43
C PRO A 49 -11.30 1.98 -9.21
N VAL A 50 -10.06 2.43 -9.06
CA VAL A 50 -9.65 3.36 -8.01
C VAL A 50 -9.78 4.79 -8.52
N GLN A 51 -10.52 5.61 -7.77
CA GLN A 51 -10.56 7.06 -7.97
C GLN A 51 -9.73 7.73 -6.88
N VAL A 52 -8.66 8.42 -7.29
CA VAL A 52 -7.85 9.23 -6.37
C VAL A 52 -8.63 10.48 -5.97
N ARG A 53 -8.85 10.68 -4.67
CA ARG A 53 -9.58 11.83 -4.11
C ARG A 53 -8.58 12.92 -3.75
N PHE A 54 -9.04 14.16 -3.66
CA PHE A 54 -8.20 15.28 -3.21
C PHE A 54 -7.62 15.04 -1.80
N SER A 55 -8.41 14.43 -0.91
CA SER A 55 -7.99 14.08 0.46
C SER A 55 -6.91 12.99 0.53
N ASP A 56 -6.71 12.24 -0.54
CA ASP A 56 -5.77 11.12 -0.55
C ASP A 56 -4.33 11.59 -0.76
N VAL A 57 -4.16 12.83 -1.21
CA VAL A 57 -2.89 13.41 -1.62
C VAL A 57 -2.26 14.15 -0.44
N ASP A 58 -0.99 13.86 -0.15
CA ASP A 58 -0.25 14.57 0.90
C ASP A 58 0.43 15.85 0.37
N VAL A 59 1.17 16.52 1.26
CA VAL A 59 1.91 17.76 0.94
C VAL A 59 2.95 17.59 -0.17
N TYR A 60 3.34 16.36 -0.48
CA TYR A 60 4.28 16.02 -1.54
C TYR A 60 3.59 15.71 -2.86
N ARG A 61 2.29 15.99 -2.97
CA ARG A 61 1.49 15.91 -4.22
C ARG A 61 1.35 14.50 -4.79
N HIS A 62 1.61 13.48 -3.99
CA HIS A 62 1.32 12.09 -4.31
C HIS A 62 0.35 11.51 -3.29
N VAL A 63 -0.27 10.38 -3.63
CA VAL A 63 -1.14 9.66 -2.69
C VAL A 63 -0.34 9.24 -1.46
N ASN A 64 -0.88 9.52 -0.27
CA ASN A 64 -0.28 9.12 1.00
C ASN A 64 -0.20 7.59 1.07
N ASN A 65 0.95 7.06 1.50
CA ASN A 65 1.20 5.62 1.59
C ASN A 65 0.13 4.85 2.37
N VAL A 66 -0.48 5.43 3.40
CA VAL A 66 -1.53 4.77 4.19
C VAL A 66 -2.80 4.49 3.35
N VAL A 67 -3.12 5.37 2.41
CA VAL A 67 -4.33 5.29 1.58
C VAL A 67 -4.29 4.08 0.63
N TYR A 68 -3.10 3.59 0.27
CA TYR A 68 -2.96 2.38 -0.56
C TYR A 68 -3.68 1.19 0.07
N TYR A 69 -3.61 1.04 1.40
CA TYR A 69 -4.29 -0.03 2.10
C TYR A 69 -5.81 0.14 2.10
N GLU A 70 -6.31 1.36 2.07
CA GLU A 70 -7.74 1.63 1.94
C GLU A 70 -8.23 1.20 0.55
N TYR A 71 -7.51 1.51 -0.52
CA TYR A 71 -7.86 1.04 -1.87
C TYR A 71 -7.93 -0.48 -1.97
N PHE A 72 -6.96 -1.20 -1.38
CA PHE A 72 -7.00 -2.66 -1.33
C PHE A 72 -8.17 -3.18 -0.48
N GLN A 73 -8.53 -2.50 0.61
CA GLN A 73 -9.69 -2.86 1.42
C GLN A 73 -11.01 -2.67 0.64
N GLU A 74 -11.18 -1.53 -0.03
CA GLU A 74 -12.35 -1.26 -0.87
C GLU A 74 -12.51 -2.33 -1.96
N ALA A 75 -11.43 -2.65 -2.67
CA ALA A 75 -11.41 -3.69 -3.69
C ALA A 75 -11.78 -5.07 -3.12
N ARG A 76 -11.23 -5.43 -1.95
CA ARG A 76 -11.54 -6.70 -1.27
C ARG A 76 -13.01 -6.79 -0.86
N ILE A 77 -13.54 -5.73 -0.26
CA ILE A 77 -14.95 -5.67 0.18
C ILE A 77 -15.86 -5.88 -1.03
N ARG A 78 -15.60 -5.19 -2.15
CA ARG A 78 -16.37 -5.35 -3.39
C ARG A 78 -16.30 -6.78 -3.93
N LEU A 79 -15.10 -7.34 -4.04
CA LEU A 79 -14.90 -8.73 -4.50
C LEU A 79 -15.66 -9.74 -3.62
N PHE A 80 -15.61 -9.59 -2.29
CA PHE A 80 -16.28 -10.52 -1.38
C PHE A 80 -17.80 -10.37 -1.42
N MET A 81 -18.31 -9.14 -1.59
CA MET A 81 -19.74 -8.91 -1.81
C MET A 81 -20.23 -9.58 -3.09
N GLU A 82 -19.44 -9.52 -4.17
CA GLU A 82 -19.77 -10.18 -5.45
C GLU A 82 -19.75 -11.71 -5.33
N LEU A 83 -18.72 -12.27 -4.70
CA LEU A 83 -18.63 -13.72 -4.46
C LEU A 83 -19.76 -14.23 -3.54
N GLY A 84 -20.11 -13.46 -2.50
CA GLY A 84 -21.18 -13.81 -1.57
C GLY A 84 -22.57 -13.84 -2.22
N ARG A 85 -22.84 -12.99 -3.22
CA ARG A 85 -24.10 -13.01 -3.98
C ARG A 85 -24.32 -14.32 -4.75
N GLY A 86 -23.24 -14.99 -5.16
CA GLY A 86 -23.31 -16.28 -5.86
C GLY A 86 -23.45 -17.51 -4.96
N MET A 87 -23.36 -17.35 -3.63
CA MET A 87 -23.29 -18.46 -2.67
C MET A 87 -24.26 -18.25 -1.48
N PRO A 88 -25.57 -18.48 -1.66
CA PRO A 88 -26.62 -18.16 -0.66
C PRO A 88 -26.45 -18.83 0.71
N ARG A 89 -25.66 -19.92 0.78
CA ARG A 89 -25.37 -20.66 2.02
C ARG A 89 -24.09 -20.23 2.73
N VAL A 90 -23.23 -19.45 2.08
CA VAL A 90 -22.04 -18.88 2.71
C VAL A 90 -22.48 -17.59 3.38
N ARG A 91 -22.90 -17.70 4.65
CA ARG A 91 -23.07 -16.53 5.53
C ARG A 91 -21.86 -15.63 5.33
N ALA A 92 -22.11 -14.33 5.10
CA ALA A 92 -21.14 -13.27 4.84
C ALA A 92 -19.72 -13.68 5.25
N LEU A 93 -18.82 -13.92 4.29
CA LEU A 93 -17.43 -14.35 4.51
C LEU A 93 -16.84 -13.60 5.72
N GLN A 94 -16.83 -14.23 6.89
CA GLN A 94 -16.34 -13.65 8.14
C GLN A 94 -14.82 -13.81 8.15
N VAL A 95 -14.14 -12.97 7.37
CA VAL A 95 -12.69 -13.01 7.20
C VAL A 95 -12.08 -11.88 8.00
N VAL A 96 -11.04 -12.21 8.77
CA VAL A 96 -10.16 -11.24 9.42
C VAL A 96 -8.84 -11.19 8.66
N VAL A 97 -8.27 -9.99 8.51
CA VAL A 97 -6.95 -9.83 7.90
C VAL A 97 -5.90 -10.07 8.97
N ALA A 98 -5.21 -11.21 8.89
CA ALA A 98 -4.17 -11.57 9.86
C ALA A 98 -2.84 -10.83 9.61
N ARG A 99 -2.55 -10.49 8.35
CA ARG A 99 -1.30 -9.85 7.93
C ARG A 99 -1.53 -9.05 6.65
N THR A 100 -0.90 -7.87 6.57
CA THR A 100 -0.83 -7.08 5.35
C THR A 100 0.63 -6.66 5.16
N ASP A 101 1.19 -6.98 4.00
CA ASP A 101 2.52 -6.54 3.61
C ASP A 101 2.44 -5.75 2.31
N GLY A 102 3.34 -4.79 2.12
CA GLY A 102 3.40 -3.97 0.93
C GLY A 102 4.81 -3.46 0.64
N ASP A 103 5.26 -3.66 -0.60
CA ASP A 103 6.44 -3.02 -1.16
C ASP A 103 5.99 -1.83 -2.02
N TYR A 104 6.38 -0.61 -1.65
CA TYR A 104 6.08 0.60 -2.42
C TYR A 104 7.08 0.74 -3.57
N LEU A 105 6.60 0.73 -4.81
CA LEU A 105 7.46 0.76 -6.01
C LEU A 105 7.48 2.13 -6.70
N ALA A 106 6.33 2.77 -6.83
CA ALA A 106 6.18 4.06 -7.49
C ALA A 106 4.98 4.83 -6.89
N PRO A 107 5.04 6.17 -6.84
CA PRO A 107 3.94 6.98 -6.35
C PRO A 107 2.77 7.00 -7.35
N ILE A 108 1.54 6.99 -6.81
CA ILE A 108 0.32 7.33 -7.54
C ILE A 108 0.15 8.86 -7.46
N MET A 109 0.00 9.50 -8.61
CA MET A 109 -0.23 10.93 -8.73
C MET A 109 -1.71 11.24 -8.90
N LEU A 110 -2.16 12.40 -8.41
CA LEU A 110 -3.48 12.92 -8.76
C LEU A 110 -3.51 13.21 -10.26
N ARG A 111 -4.44 12.58 -10.98
CA ARG A 111 -4.71 12.90 -12.38
C ARG A 111 -5.91 13.84 -12.43
N ALA A 112 -5.72 15.03 -13.01
CA ALA A 112 -6.85 15.85 -13.41
C ALA A 112 -7.63 15.06 -14.48
N VAL A 113 -8.93 14.88 -14.26
CA VAL A 113 -9.85 14.27 -15.22
C VAL A 113 -10.20 15.30 -16.29
#